data_AF-A0A1X9SN68-F1
#
_entry.id   AF-A0A1X9SN68-F1
#
_cell.length_a   1.000
_cell.length_b   1.000
_cell.length_c   1.000
_cell.angle_alpha   90.00
_cell.angle_beta   90.00
_cell.angle_gamma   90.00
#
_symmetry.space_group_name_H-M   'P 1'
#
loop_
_entity.id
_entity.type
_entity.pdbx_description
1 polymer ?
#
loop_
_entity_poly.entity_id
_entity_poly.type
_entity_poly.pdbx_seq_one_letter_code
_entity_poly.pdbx_strand_id
1 'polypeptide(L)'
;MSQKSKKINTAIKAADSLSLGISIVVAVLIGFGIGWGLKELTGSNWGLGVGIFIGVGAAINNIYKAYKSQVKSYEEFKEKR
;
A
#
# COMPACT_ATOMS: atom_id res chain seq x y z
N MET A 1 11.36 16.90 -25.61
CA MET A 1 10.20 16.36 -24.86
C MET A 1 9.20 17.51 -24.65
N SER A 2 7.97 17.42 -25.18
CA SER A 2 6.97 18.50 -25.13
C SER A 2 6.49 18.79 -23.70
N GLN A 3 6.21 20.06 -23.36
CA GLN A 3 5.74 20.49 -22.03
C GLN A 3 4.50 19.72 -21.55
N LYS A 4 3.64 19.28 -22.49
CA LYS A 4 2.47 18.46 -22.20
C LYS A 4 2.84 17.09 -21.62
N SER A 5 3.92 16.47 -22.12
CA SER A 5 4.43 15.18 -21.64
C SER A 5 5.03 15.27 -20.23
N LYS A 6 5.71 16.36 -19.89
CA LYS A 6 6.21 16.60 -18.52
C LYS A 6 5.08 16.67 -17.50
N LYS A 7 4.01 17.44 -17.80
CA LYS A 7 2.85 17.58 -16.89
C LYS A 7 2.13 16.25 -16.66
N ILE A 8 1.95 15.45 -17.72
CA ILE A 8 1.32 14.12 -17.63
C ILE A 8 2.18 13.18 -16.76
N ASN A 9 3.50 13.14 -16.96
CA ASN A 9 4.39 12.30 -16.16
C ASN A 9 4.38 12.67 -14.67
N THR A 10 4.32 13.97 -14.35
CA THR A 10 4.20 14.42 -12.95
C THR A 10 2.87 13.99 -12.34
N ALA A 11 1.76 14.12 -13.08
CA ALA A 11 0.45 13.68 -12.61
C ALA A 11 0.40 12.16 -12.36
N ILE A 12 0.99 11.36 -13.25
CA ILE A 12 1.08 9.90 -13.09
C ILE A 12 1.87 9.54 -11.83
N LYS A 13 3.05 10.13 -11.61
CA LYS A 13 3.86 9.87 -10.41
C LYS A 13 3.13 10.24 -9.11
N ALA A 14 2.34 11.32 -9.13
CA ALA A 14 1.53 11.71 -7.98
C ALA A 14 0.35 10.77 -7.74
N ALA A 15 -0.28 10.27 -8.81
CA ALA A 15 -1.34 9.28 -8.70
C ALA A 15 -0.81 7.94 -8.16
N ASP A 16 0.38 7.50 -8.57
CA ASP A 16 1.02 6.28 -8.08
C ASP A 16 1.31 6.33 -6.56
N SER A 17 1.86 7.44 -6.07
CA SER A 17 2.14 7.60 -4.65
C SER A 17 0.87 7.72 -3.81
N LEU A 18 -0.16 8.41 -4.32
CA LEU A 18 -1.47 8.49 -3.68
C LEU A 18 -2.15 7.12 -3.63
N SER A 19 -2.11 6.37 -4.73
CA SER A 19 -2.66 5.01 -4.83
C SER A 19 -2.01 4.07 -3.80
N LEU A 20 -0.70 4.17 -3.61
CA LEU A 20 0.02 3.42 -2.58
C LEU A 20 -0.42 3.83 -1.15
N GLY A 21 -0.63 5.12 -0.90
CA GLY A 21 -1.17 5.59 0.38
C GLY A 21 -2.56 5.01 0.67
N ILE A 22 -3.43 5.00 -0.34
CA ILE A 22 -4.79 4.44 -0.22
C ILE A 22 -4.75 2.94 0.06
N SER A 23 -3.87 2.17 -0.59
CA SER A 23 -3.78 0.72 -0.37
C SER A 23 -3.43 0.37 1.07
N ILE A 24 -2.58 1.17 1.72
CA ILE A 24 -2.18 1.01 3.13
C ILE A 24 -3.39 1.23 4.04
N VAL A 25 -4.13 2.33 3.83
CA VAL A 25 -5.32 2.66 4.63
C VAL A 25 -6.36 1.56 4.50
N VAL A 26 -6.63 1.10 3.27
CA VAL A 26 -7.57 0.01 3.01
C VAL A 26 -7.14 -1.29 3.71
N ALA A 27 -5.86 -1.66 3.64
CA ALA A 27 -5.35 -2.87 4.30
C ALA A 27 -5.53 -2.83 5.83
N VAL A 28 -5.26 -1.68 6.45
CA VAL A 28 -5.45 -1.50 7.90
C VAL A 28 -6.93 -1.53 8.27
N LEU A 29 -7.80 -0.88 7.49
CA LEU A 29 -9.26 -0.91 7.72
C LEU A 29 -9.83 -2.33 7.59
N ILE A 30 -9.37 -3.11 6.62
CA ILE A 30 -9.77 -4.51 6.47
C ILE A 30 -9.29 -5.34 7.67
N GLY A 31 -8.03 -5.19 8.08
CA GLY A 31 -7.52 -5.88 9.27
C GLY A 31 -8.30 -5.54 10.53
N PHE A 32 -8.60 -4.26 10.73
CA PHE A 32 -9.44 -3.79 11.83
C PHE A 32 -10.87 -4.34 11.74
N GLY A 33 -11.51 -4.31 10.57
CA GLY A 33 -12.85 -4.85 10.35
C GLY A 33 -12.95 -6.35 10.64
N ILE A 34 -11.95 -7.14 10.22
CA ILE A 34 -11.84 -8.56 10.57
C ILE A 34 -11.68 -8.73 12.08
N GLY A 35 -10.81 -7.94 12.71
CA GLY A 35 -10.60 -7.99 14.16
C GLY A 35 -11.85 -7.65 14.96
N TRP A 36 -12.64 -6.67 14.48
CA TRP A 36 -13.92 -6.32 15.09
C TRP A 36 -14.94 -7.44 14.89
N GLY A 37 -15.08 -7.98 13.68
CA GLY A 37 -15.96 -9.13 13.44
C GLY A 37 -15.64 -10.31 14.35
N LEU A 38 -14.35 -10.61 14.55
CA LEU A 38 -13.91 -11.65 15.49
C LEU A 38 -14.26 -11.32 16.94
N LYS A 39 -14.13 -10.05 17.36
CA LYS A 39 -14.55 -9.62 18.70
C LYS A 39 -16.05 -9.83 18.89
N GLU A 40 -16.88 -9.51 17.90
CA GLU A 40 -18.33 -9.66 17.99
C GLU A 40 -18.74 -11.14 18.08
N LEU A 41 -18.05 -12.02 17.35
CA LEU A 41 -18.33 -13.45 17.35
C LEU A 41 -17.81 -14.18 18.60
N THR A 42 -16.66 -13.77 19.13
CA THR A 42 -15.98 -14.48 20.24
C THR A 42 -16.22 -13.84 21.61
N GLY A 43 -16.76 -12.62 21.66
CA GLY A 43 -16.87 -11.82 22.88
C GLY A 43 -15.51 -11.39 23.47
N SER A 44 -14.40 -11.73 22.82
CA SER A 44 -13.05 -11.48 23.31
C SER A 44 -12.36 -10.36 22.54
N ASN A 45 -11.73 -9.43 23.27
CA ASN A 45 -10.96 -8.34 22.69
C ASN A 45 -9.67 -8.80 22.00
N TRP A 46 -9.26 -10.07 22.18
CA TRP A 46 -8.06 -10.62 21.52
C TRP A 46 -8.17 -10.58 19.99
N GLY A 47 -9.39 -10.75 19.44
CA GLY A 47 -9.64 -10.70 18.00
C GLY A 47 -9.23 -9.38 17.35
N LEU A 48 -9.39 -8.25 18.07
CA LEU A 48 -8.96 -6.93 17.60
C LEU A 48 -7.44 -6.85 17.40
N GLY A 49 -6.68 -7.39 18.36
CA GLY A 49 -5.22 -7.39 18.29
C GLY A 49 -4.70 -8.22 17.11
N VAL A 50 -5.31 -9.39 16.87
CA VAL A 50 -4.98 -10.25 15.72
C VAL A 50 -5.31 -9.55 14.40
N GLY A 51 -6.49 -8.95 14.28
CA GLY A 51 -6.90 -8.22 13.08
C GLY A 51 -5.99 -7.05 12.74
N ILE A 52 -5.62 -6.24 13.75
CA ILE A 52 -4.68 -5.13 13.58
C ILE A 52 -3.29 -5.64 13.18
N PHE A 53 -2.79 -6.69 13.83
CA PHE A 53 -1.48 -7.28 13.50
C PHE A 53 -1.43 -7.76 12.05
N ILE A 54 -2.47 -8.47 11.58
CA ILE A 54 -2.57 -8.94 10.20
C ILE A 54 -2.68 -7.76 9.23
N GLY A 55 -3.51 -6.76 9.54
CA GLY A 55 -3.70 -5.57 8.71
C GLY A 55 -2.40 -4.77 8.52
N VAL A 56 -1.67 -4.51 9.61
CA VAL A 56 -0.38 -3.82 9.58
C VAL A 56 0.67 -4.64 8.84
N GLY A 57 0.76 -5.95 9.10
CA GLY A 57 1.66 -6.85 8.38
C GLY A 57 1.40 -6.87 6.87
N ALA A 58 0.13 -6.91 6.47
CA ALA A 58 -0.28 -6.85 5.07
C ALA A 58 0.10 -5.52 4.40
N ALA A 59 -0.11 -4.39 5.11
CA ALA A 59 0.29 -3.07 4.62
C ALA A 59 1.80 -2.97 4.41
N ILE A 60 2.61 -3.42 5.38
CA ILE A 60 4.08 -3.43 5.26
C ILE A 60 4.53 -4.27 4.07
N ASN A 61 3.95 -5.47 3.89
CA ASN A 61 4.29 -6.34 2.77
C ASN A 61 3.92 -5.71 1.41
N ASN A 62 2.78 -5.00 1.34
CA ASN A 62 2.36 -4.28 0.13
C ASN A 62 3.34 -3.14 -0.21
N ILE A 63 3.71 -2.33 0.79
CA ILE A 63 4.70 -1.25 0.65
C ILE A 63 6.03 -1.80 0.17
N TYR A 64 6.53 -2.88 0.78
CA TYR A 64 7.81 -3.47 0.40
C TYR A 64 7.84 -3.92 -1.06
N LYS A 65 6.77 -4.58 -1.53
CA LYS A 65 6.63 -4.98 -2.94
C LYS A 65 6.62 -3.77 -3.88
N ALA A 66 5.85 -2.73 -3.53
CA ALA A 66 5.79 -1.51 -4.33
C ALA A 66 7.14 -0.78 -4.38
N TYR A 67 7.85 -0.72 -3.26
CA TYR A 67 9.20 -0.16 -3.18
C TYR A 67 10.19 -0.95 -4.05
N LYS A 68 10.22 -2.28 -3.93
CA LYS A 68 11.11 -3.13 -4.73
C LYS A 68 10.84 -3.00 -6.23
N SER A 69 9.56 -2.91 -6.62
CA SER A 69 9.17 -2.66 -8.01
C SER A 69 9.66 -1.30 -8.52
N GLN A 70 9.51 -0.24 -7.71
CA GLN A 70 10.01 1.09 -8.04
C GLN A 70 11.53 1.10 -8.22
N VAL A 71 12.28 0.53 -7.27
CA VAL A 71 13.76 0.44 -7.35
C VAL A 71 14.20 -0.29 -8.62
N LYS A 72 13.60 -1.46 -8.91
CA LYS A 72 13.90 -2.22 -10.12
C LYS A 72 13.64 -1.40 -11.39
N SER A 73 12.52 -0.66 -11.45
CA SER A 73 12.23 0.21 -12.60
C SER A 73 13.31 1.28 -12.77
N TYR A 74 13.78 1.90 -11.68
CA TYR A 74 14.86 2.89 -11.71
C TYR A 74 16.18 2.31 -12.20
N GLU A 75 16.53 1.09 -11.81
CA GLU A 75 17.74 0.40 -12.28
C GLU A 75 17.66 0.09 -13.78
N GLU A 76 16.54 -0.46 -14.26
CA GLU A 76 16.32 -0.71 -15.70
C GLU A 76 16.37 0.58 -16.53
N PHE A 77 15.87 1.70 -16.00
CA PHE A 77 15.98 3.02 -16.66
C PHE A 77 17.43 3.54 -16.71
N LYS A 78 18.27 3.17 -15.74
CA LYS A 78 19.67 3.59 -15.69
C LYS A 78 20.55 2.75 -16.63
N GLU A 79 20.25 1.47 -16.81
CA GLU A 79 20.96 0.56 -17.70
C GLU A 79 20.61 0.78 -19.19
N LYS A 80 19.39 1.25 -19.49
CA LYS A 80 18.96 1.62 -20.87
C LYS A 80 19.44 3.00 -21.36
N ARG A 81 20.19 3.74 -20.56
CA ARG A 81 20.75 5.07 -20.87
C ARG A 81 22.20 4.97 -21.28
#